data_AF-A0A949YHV5-F1
#
_entry.id   AF-A0A949YHV5-F1
#
_cell.length_a   1.000
_cell.length_b   1.000
_cell.length_c   1.000
_cell.angle_alpha   90.00
_cell.angle_beta   90.00
_cell.angle_gamma   90.00
#
_symmetry.space_group_name_H-M   'P 1'
#
loop_
_entity.id
_entity.type
_entity.pdbx_description
1 polymer ?
#
loop_
_entity_poly.entity_id
_entity_poly.type
_entity_poly.pdbx_seq_one_letter_code
_entity_poly.pdbx_strand_id
1 'polypeptide(L)'
;MFEIIFGVVLLGLFLGFWLWHSPIRGKLTREEIDRYLGAAEKLPLPAGEMTAALARLRAWAEADDGKPVYMLNLMRFYPQLRSFPGSPDFQGTPEQSNAFYQKGVLMRLLKRAGYPMVGGRAQGKNLMEVPAALDNWSRVVVTRYPSRRAFLSLLADPAYAPYEPYKFMALEIALVPVSRELMIPDLRWVVGGILLLLFLAVGWIRAVW
;
A
#
# COMPACT_ATOMS: atom_id res chain seq x y z
N MET A 1 30.77 -2.03 -29.24
CA MET A 1 30.36 -0.66 -28.83
C MET A 1 28.85 -0.62 -28.55
N PHE A 2 28.05 -1.31 -29.36
CA PHE A 2 26.62 -1.50 -29.12
C PHE A 2 26.31 -2.05 -27.72
N GLU A 3 27.03 -3.07 -27.26
CA GLU A 3 26.82 -3.75 -25.97
C GLU A 3 26.98 -2.79 -24.80
N ILE A 4 27.99 -1.91 -24.88
CA ILE A 4 28.27 -0.88 -23.87
C ILE A 4 27.12 0.14 -23.86
N ILE A 5 26.71 0.64 -25.03
CA ILE A 5 25.60 1.59 -25.14
C ILE A 5 24.31 0.98 -24.59
N PHE A 6 24.00 -0.25 -24.98
CA PHE A 6 22.82 -0.98 -24.53
C PHE A 6 22.85 -1.19 -23.00
N GLY A 7 23.99 -1.61 -22.45
CA GLY A 7 24.17 -1.75 -21.01
C GLY A 7 23.96 -0.43 -20.25
N VAL A 8 24.46 0.69 -20.77
CA VAL A 8 24.25 2.02 -20.19
C VAL A 8 22.77 2.41 -20.20
N VAL A 9 22.04 2.12 -21.29
CA VAL A 9 20.58 2.37 -21.37
C VAL A 9 19.83 1.57 -20.31
N LEU A 10 20.13 0.27 -20.17
CA LEU A 10 19.49 -0.58 -19.16
C LEU A 10 19.79 -0.10 -17.73
N LEU A 11 21.03 0.30 -17.46
CA LEU A 11 21.41 0.88 -16.18
C LEU A 11 20.64 2.17 -15.90
N GLY A 12 20.52 3.06 -16.89
CA GLY A 12 19.73 4.29 -16.77
C GLY A 12 18.27 4.02 -16.44
N LEU A 13 17.64 3.06 -17.12
CA LEU A 13 16.26 2.64 -16.84
C LEU A 13 16.12 2.08 -15.42
N PHE A 14 17.07 1.25 -14.99
CA PHE A 14 17.08 0.69 -13.64
C PHE A 14 17.25 1.77 -12.57
N LEU A 15 18.17 2.71 -12.75
CA LEU A 15 18.37 3.82 -11.81
C LEU A 15 17.14 4.72 -11.74
N GLY A 16 16.48 4.99 -12.88
CA GLY A 16 15.22 5.72 -12.91
C GLY A 16 14.11 5.01 -12.12
N PHE A 17 13.96 3.70 -12.34
CA PHE A 17 13.03 2.88 -11.56
C PHE A 17 13.38 2.88 -10.06
N TRP A 18 14.67 2.73 -9.71
CA TRP A 18 15.13 2.70 -8.34
C TRP A 18 14.86 4.01 -7.60
N LEU A 19 15.12 5.15 -8.25
CA LEU A 19 14.82 6.48 -7.69
C LEU A 19 13.32 6.71 -7.51
N TRP A 20 12.48 6.22 -8.41
CA TRP A 20 11.02 6.26 -8.23
C TRP A 20 10.56 5.33 -7.10
N HIS A 21 11.12 4.12 -7.03
CA HIS A 21 10.71 3.07 -6.09
C HIS A 21 11.18 3.35 -4.65
N SER A 22 12.36 3.94 -4.51
CA SER A 22 13.05 4.31 -3.27
C SER A 22 13.52 5.76 -3.36
N PRO A 23 12.58 6.72 -3.32
CA PRO A 23 12.89 8.14 -3.49
C PRO A 23 13.83 8.62 -2.39
N ILE A 24 14.92 9.27 -2.82
CA ILE A 24 15.87 9.93 -1.92
C ILE A 24 15.21 11.22 -1.43
N ARG A 25 14.48 11.13 -0.32
CA ARG A 25 13.85 12.28 0.31
C ARG A 25 13.92 12.13 1.82
N GLY A 26 14.13 13.25 2.52
CA GLY A 26 14.17 13.28 3.98
C GLY A 26 12.81 13.01 4.62
N LYS A 27 12.80 13.01 5.95
CA LYS A 27 11.59 12.90 6.79
C LYS A 27 10.55 13.96 6.44
N LEU A 28 9.31 13.72 6.84
CA LEU A 28 8.24 14.71 6.82
C LEU A 28 8.62 15.95 7.65
N THR A 29 8.40 17.12 7.07
CA THR A 29 8.45 18.41 7.76
C THR A 29 7.11 18.69 8.44
N ARG A 30 7.08 19.58 9.45
CA ARG A 30 5.84 19.93 10.14
C ARG A 30 4.82 20.56 9.18
N GLU A 31 5.29 21.40 8.28
CA GLU A 31 4.49 22.06 7.25
C GLU A 31 3.87 21.05 6.28
N GLU A 32 4.62 20.01 5.90
CA GLU A 32 4.08 18.91 5.10
C GLU A 32 2.98 18.14 5.86
N ILE A 33 3.22 17.83 7.14
CA ILE A 33 2.26 17.11 7.99
C ILE A 33 0.96 17.92 8.09
N ASP A 34 1.05 19.19 8.45
CA ASP A 34 -0.12 20.06 8.61
C ASP A 34 -0.92 20.18 7.31
N ARG A 35 -0.24 20.33 6.17
CA ARG A 35 -0.89 20.36 4.86
C ARG A 35 -1.61 19.05 4.54
N TYR A 36 -0.98 17.90 4.78
CA TYR A 36 -1.60 16.61 4.50
C TYR A 36 -2.77 16.31 5.42
N LEU A 37 -2.65 16.63 6.72
CA LEU A 37 -3.73 16.41 7.67
C LEU A 37 -4.92 17.34 7.43
N GLY A 38 -4.68 18.60 7.05
CA GLY A 38 -5.77 19.51 6.66
C GLY A 38 -6.51 19.08 5.38
N ALA A 39 -5.87 18.29 4.51
CA ALA A 39 -6.55 17.64 3.40
C ALA A 39 -7.30 16.37 3.85
N ALA A 40 -6.69 15.57 4.72
CA ALA A 40 -7.28 14.35 5.26
C ALA A 40 -8.52 14.61 6.12
N GLU A 41 -8.61 15.76 6.80
CA GLU A 41 -9.80 16.16 7.58
C GLU A 41 -11.04 16.36 6.70
N LYS A 42 -10.86 16.65 5.41
CA LYS A 42 -11.95 16.85 4.45
C LYS A 42 -12.44 15.54 3.83
N LEU A 43 -11.83 14.42 4.21
CA LEU A 43 -12.19 13.12 3.69
C LEU A 43 -13.57 12.69 4.22
N PRO A 44 -14.44 12.14 3.36
CA PRO A 44 -15.76 11.67 3.74
C PRO A 44 -15.66 10.37 4.56
N LEU A 45 -15.44 10.51 5.88
CA LEU A 45 -15.40 9.41 6.84
C LEU A 45 -16.65 9.38 7.75
N PRO A 46 -16.98 8.21 8.34
CA PRO A 46 -18.02 8.12 9.37
C PRO A 46 -17.78 9.09 10.55
N ALA A 47 -18.83 9.78 10.98
CA ALA A 47 -18.77 10.76 12.06
C ALA A 47 -18.43 10.08 13.41
N GLY A 48 -17.50 10.67 14.16
CA GLY A 48 -17.04 10.17 15.48
C GLY A 48 -15.65 9.54 15.48
N GLU A 49 -15.20 8.99 14.35
CA GLU A 49 -13.87 8.35 14.23
C GLU A 49 -12.77 9.31 13.73
N MET A 50 -13.16 10.38 13.02
CA MET A 50 -12.23 11.31 12.35
C MET A 50 -11.24 11.96 13.32
N THR A 51 -11.70 12.54 14.44
CA THR A 51 -10.81 13.28 15.36
C THR A 51 -9.74 12.39 15.98
N ALA A 52 -10.12 11.20 16.45
CA ALA A 52 -9.19 10.24 17.02
C ALA A 52 -8.24 9.68 15.94
N ALA A 53 -8.75 9.42 14.73
CA ALA A 53 -7.93 8.98 13.60
C ALA A 53 -6.90 10.02 13.19
N LEU A 54 -7.27 11.30 13.08
CA LEU A 54 -6.37 12.40 12.75
C LEU A 54 -5.30 12.60 13.82
N ALA A 55 -5.65 12.51 15.10
CA ALA A 55 -4.68 12.60 16.19
C ALA A 55 -3.64 11.46 16.13
N ARG A 56 -4.09 10.21 15.90
CA ARG A 56 -3.19 9.06 15.70
C ARG A 56 -2.33 9.23 14.45
N LEU A 57 -2.92 9.72 13.36
CA LEU A 57 -2.23 9.96 12.10
C LEU A 57 -1.15 11.04 12.24
N ARG A 58 -1.42 12.12 12.99
CA ARG A 58 -0.43 13.17 13.30
C ARG A 58 0.74 12.61 14.09
N ALA A 59 0.48 11.95 15.22
CA ALA A 59 1.53 11.37 16.04
C ALA A 59 2.41 10.39 15.25
N TRP A 60 1.80 9.57 14.40
CA TRP A 60 2.52 8.68 13.50
C TRP A 60 3.29 9.43 12.40
N ALA A 61 2.77 10.53 11.86
CA ALA A 61 3.46 11.33 10.85
C ALA A 61 4.67 12.08 11.43
N GLU A 62 4.57 12.60 12.65
CA GLU A 62 5.67 13.29 13.34
C GLU A 62 6.82 12.35 13.70
N ALA A 63 6.50 11.07 13.97
CA ALA A 63 7.49 10.03 14.25
C ALA A 63 8.18 9.48 12.98
N ASP A 64 8.15 10.19 11.85
CA ASP A 64 8.70 9.73 10.58
C ASP A 64 10.21 9.43 10.69
N ASP A 65 10.57 8.24 10.25
CA ASP A 65 11.93 7.74 10.19
C ASP A 65 12.51 7.80 8.77
N GLY A 66 11.74 8.27 7.79
CA GLY A 66 12.16 8.40 6.39
C GLY A 66 12.26 7.06 5.67
N LYS A 67 11.74 5.97 6.26
CA LYS A 67 11.81 4.62 5.73
C LYS A 67 10.48 4.20 5.08
N PRO A 68 10.49 3.15 4.23
CA PRO A 68 9.27 2.52 3.75
C PRO A 68 8.38 2.03 4.89
N VAL A 69 7.08 2.06 4.67
CA VAL A 69 6.09 1.58 5.63
C VAL A 69 5.11 0.63 4.97
N TYR A 70 4.63 -0.34 5.73
CA TYR A 70 3.79 -1.44 5.29
C TYR A 70 2.47 -1.34 6.04
N MET A 71 1.39 -1.03 5.32
CA MET A 71 0.06 -0.93 5.91
C MET A 71 -0.62 -2.28 5.86
N LEU A 72 -0.73 -2.93 7.01
CA LEU A 72 -1.62 -4.06 7.19
C LEU A 72 -3.06 -3.53 7.23
N ASN A 73 -3.88 -4.01 6.30
CA ASN A 73 -5.30 -3.78 6.25
C ASN A 73 -5.98 -5.10 6.59
N LEU A 74 -6.41 -5.22 7.85
CA LEU A 74 -7.18 -6.36 8.33
C LEU A 74 -8.66 -5.98 8.29
N MET A 75 -9.40 -6.59 7.36
CA MET A 75 -10.72 -6.12 6.93
C MET A 75 -11.81 -7.14 7.24
N ARG A 76 -12.96 -6.65 7.71
CA ARG A 76 -14.18 -7.44 7.88
C ARG A 76 -15.33 -6.74 7.16
N PHE A 77 -15.90 -7.40 6.15
CA PHE A 77 -17.05 -6.86 5.43
C PHE A 77 -18.27 -6.83 6.34
N TYR A 78 -19.06 -5.78 6.22
CA TYR A 78 -20.38 -5.74 6.86
C TYR A 78 -21.34 -6.71 6.16
N PRO A 79 -22.42 -7.16 6.83
CA PRO A 79 -23.47 -7.94 6.18
C PRO A 79 -24.17 -7.17 5.04
N GLN A 80 -24.24 -5.85 5.16
CA GLN A 80 -24.83 -4.94 4.18
C GLN A 80 -24.06 -3.62 4.18
N LEU A 81 -24.12 -2.88 3.07
CA LEU A 81 -23.51 -1.56 3.00
C LEU A 81 -24.06 -0.64 4.08
N ARG A 82 -23.17 0.12 4.71
CA ARG A 82 -23.53 1.20 5.61
C ARG A 82 -23.56 2.51 4.85
N SER A 83 -24.48 3.40 5.23
CA SER A 83 -24.54 4.77 4.75
C SER A 83 -24.11 5.73 5.86
N PHE A 84 -23.48 6.83 5.49
CA PHE A 84 -23.09 7.92 6.40
C PHE A 84 -23.09 9.25 5.63
N PRO A 85 -23.08 10.42 6.29
CA PRO A 85 -23.07 11.70 5.60
C PRO A 85 -21.95 11.79 4.55
N GLY A 86 -22.33 11.99 3.28
CA GLY A 86 -21.38 12.06 2.17
C GLY A 86 -21.05 10.73 1.48
N SER A 87 -21.60 9.60 1.95
CA SER A 87 -21.45 8.33 1.25
C SER A 87 -22.30 8.30 -0.04
N PRO A 88 -21.77 7.80 -1.18
CA PRO A 88 -22.54 7.68 -2.41
C PRO A 88 -23.67 6.64 -2.28
N ASP A 89 -24.73 6.82 -3.06
CA ASP A 89 -25.73 5.77 -3.25
C ASP A 89 -25.17 4.71 -4.21
N PHE A 90 -24.78 3.56 -3.67
CA PHE A 90 -24.17 2.47 -4.42
C PHE A 90 -25.00 1.20 -4.29
N GLN A 91 -25.50 0.71 -5.42
CA GLN A 91 -26.32 -0.49 -5.52
C GLN A 91 -25.43 -1.70 -5.79
N GLY A 92 -24.93 -2.34 -4.72
CA GLY A 92 -24.08 -3.52 -4.82
C GLY A 92 -23.75 -4.13 -3.45
N THR A 93 -22.96 -5.22 -3.44
CA THR A 93 -22.50 -5.83 -2.19
C THR A 93 -21.34 -5.05 -1.56
N PRO A 94 -21.08 -5.22 -0.26
CA PRO A 94 -19.87 -4.74 0.40
C PRO A 94 -18.56 -5.09 -0.35
N GLU A 95 -18.44 -6.31 -0.85
CA GLU A 95 -17.28 -6.73 -1.65
C GLU A 95 -17.17 -5.96 -2.95
N GLN A 96 -18.28 -5.75 -3.66
CA GLN A 96 -18.31 -4.98 -4.90
C GLN A 96 -17.94 -3.51 -4.67
N SER A 97 -18.43 -2.92 -3.58
CA SER A 97 -18.09 -1.55 -3.19
C SER A 97 -16.59 -1.40 -2.88
N ASN A 98 -16.02 -2.29 -2.06
CA ASN A 98 -14.58 -2.25 -1.79
C ASN A 98 -13.73 -2.59 -3.02
N ALA A 99 -14.20 -3.46 -3.92
CA ALA A 99 -13.52 -3.72 -5.19
C ALA A 99 -13.51 -2.48 -6.09
N PHE A 100 -14.60 -1.70 -6.10
CA PHE A 100 -14.66 -0.41 -6.79
C PHE A 100 -13.64 0.58 -6.21
N TYR A 101 -13.58 0.70 -4.88
CA TYR A 101 -12.52 1.46 -4.19
C TYR A 101 -11.12 1.01 -4.64
N GLN A 102 -10.83 -0.30 -4.54
CA GLN A 102 -9.52 -0.86 -4.86
C GLN A 102 -9.09 -0.55 -6.30
N LYS A 103 -10.00 -0.70 -7.26
CA LYS A 103 -9.75 -0.38 -8.67
C LYS A 103 -9.47 1.12 -8.87
N GLY A 104 -10.25 1.97 -8.20
CA GLY A 104 -10.07 3.43 -8.25
C GLY A 104 -8.74 3.91 -7.67
N VAL A 105 -8.25 3.27 -6.60
CA VAL A 105 -7.04 3.73 -5.90
C VAL A 105 -5.75 3.11 -6.41
N LEU A 106 -5.81 1.96 -7.10
CA LEU A 106 -4.60 1.21 -7.50
C LEU A 106 -3.60 2.05 -8.30
N MET A 107 -4.05 2.76 -9.34
CA MET A 107 -3.14 3.57 -10.15
C MET A 107 -2.58 4.77 -9.39
N ARG A 108 -3.34 5.33 -8.44
CA ARG A 108 -2.90 6.46 -7.59
C ARG A 108 -1.84 6.02 -6.58
N LEU A 109 -2.03 4.82 -6.04
CA LEU A 109 -1.07 4.15 -5.19
C LEU A 109 0.23 3.85 -5.96
N LEU A 110 0.13 3.24 -7.15
CA LEU A 110 1.28 2.93 -8.00
C LEU A 110 2.05 4.18 -8.40
N LYS A 111 1.40 5.27 -8.81
CA LYS A 111 2.09 6.55 -9.15
C LYS A 111 3.01 7.04 -8.03
N ARG A 112 2.73 6.67 -6.78
CA ARG A 112 3.52 7.01 -5.57
C ARG A 112 4.47 5.90 -5.13
N ALA A 113 4.78 4.95 -6.03
CA ALA A 113 5.55 3.73 -5.78
C ALA A 113 5.02 2.87 -4.62
N GLY A 114 3.74 3.02 -4.27
CA GLY A 114 3.06 2.12 -3.38
C GLY A 114 2.42 0.97 -4.15
N TYR A 115 2.28 -0.19 -3.53
CA TYR A 115 1.61 -1.34 -4.14
C TYR A 115 1.25 -2.41 -3.09
N PRO A 116 0.17 -3.18 -3.30
CA PRO A 116 -0.12 -4.34 -2.46
C PRO A 116 0.96 -5.41 -2.67
N MET A 117 1.49 -5.93 -1.57
CA MET A 117 2.48 -7.00 -1.57
C MET A 117 1.85 -8.38 -1.39
N VAL A 118 0.87 -8.45 -0.49
CA VAL A 118 0.07 -9.65 -0.26
C VAL A 118 -1.37 -9.22 -0.09
N GLY A 119 -2.29 -10.01 -0.63
CA GLY A 119 -3.71 -9.81 -0.48
C GLY A 119 -4.44 -11.14 -0.61
N GLY A 120 -5.34 -11.44 0.32
CA GLY A 120 -6.04 -12.72 0.33
C GLY A 120 -7.32 -12.68 1.15
N ARG A 121 -8.29 -13.52 0.78
CA ARG A 121 -9.47 -13.80 1.60
C ARG A 121 -9.04 -14.68 2.77
N ALA A 122 -9.62 -14.44 3.94
CA ALA A 122 -9.47 -15.38 5.04
C ALA A 122 -10.08 -16.73 4.65
N GLN A 123 -9.47 -17.82 5.10
CA GLN A 123 -9.94 -19.19 4.82
C GLN A 123 -10.93 -19.70 5.87
N GLY A 124 -11.23 -18.89 6.89
CA GLY A 124 -12.09 -19.26 8.01
C GLY A 124 -11.90 -18.28 9.16
N LYS A 125 -12.34 -18.70 10.34
CA LYS A 125 -12.13 -17.99 11.61
C LYS A 125 -10.65 -18.00 12.00
N ASN A 126 -10.32 -17.18 12.99
CA ASN A 126 -9.02 -17.25 13.63
C ASN A 126 -8.80 -18.65 14.21
N LEU A 127 -7.59 -19.20 14.05
CA LEU A 127 -7.26 -20.54 14.52
C LEU A 127 -7.18 -20.63 16.05
N MET A 128 -6.83 -19.51 16.69
CA MET A 128 -6.83 -19.36 18.14
C MET A 128 -8.07 -18.60 18.58
N GLU A 129 -8.61 -18.98 19.73
CA GLU A 129 -9.73 -18.26 20.34
C GLU A 129 -9.33 -16.82 20.68
N VAL A 130 -10.18 -15.88 20.25
CA VAL A 130 -10.04 -14.45 20.53
C VAL A 130 -11.41 -13.88 20.87
N PRO A 131 -11.50 -12.68 21.48
CA PRO A 131 -12.77 -12.00 21.64
C PRO A 131 -13.52 -11.91 20.31
N ALA A 132 -14.84 -12.12 20.33
CA ALA A 132 -15.66 -12.18 19.10
C ALA A 132 -15.50 -10.95 18.18
N ALA A 133 -15.25 -9.77 18.77
CA ALA A 133 -14.99 -8.53 18.03
C ALA A 133 -13.72 -8.59 17.16
N LEU A 134 -12.75 -9.46 17.48
CA LEU A 134 -11.46 -9.62 16.81
C LEU A 134 -11.39 -10.88 15.91
N ASP A 135 -12.51 -11.58 15.73
CA ASP A 135 -12.62 -12.79 14.91
C ASP A 135 -13.38 -12.52 13.59
N ASN A 136 -13.44 -13.52 12.71
CA ASN A 136 -14.19 -13.51 11.45
C ASN A 136 -13.74 -12.41 10.47
N TRP A 137 -12.42 -12.25 10.32
CA TRP A 137 -11.86 -11.39 9.28
C TRP A 137 -12.21 -11.90 7.89
N SER A 138 -12.49 -11.01 6.95
CA SER A 138 -12.86 -11.37 5.58
C SER A 138 -11.67 -11.34 4.63
N ARG A 139 -10.79 -10.36 4.81
CA ARG A 139 -9.66 -10.13 3.89
C ARG A 139 -8.48 -9.48 4.60
N VAL A 140 -7.28 -9.86 4.20
CA VAL A 140 -6.03 -9.20 4.60
C VAL A 140 -5.35 -8.62 3.36
N VAL A 141 -4.84 -7.40 3.47
CA VAL A 141 -3.95 -6.80 2.45
C VAL A 141 -2.80 -6.10 3.15
N VAL A 142 -1.57 -6.35 2.72
CA VAL A 142 -0.40 -5.57 3.14
C VAL A 142 0.04 -4.70 1.96
N THR A 143 -0.03 -3.38 2.15
CA THR A 143 0.35 -2.41 1.13
C THR A 143 1.66 -1.75 1.50
N ARG A 144 2.67 -1.86 0.64
CA ARG A 144 3.92 -1.12 0.78
C ARG A 144 3.72 0.33 0.31
N TYR A 145 4.28 1.26 1.06
CA TYR A 145 4.55 2.63 0.63
C TYR A 145 6.05 2.90 0.77
N PRO A 146 6.67 3.69 -0.14
CA PRO A 146 8.09 4.01 -0.04
C PRO A 146 8.41 4.95 1.14
N SER A 147 7.41 5.64 1.69
CA SER A 147 7.52 6.51 2.87
C SER A 147 6.15 6.80 3.48
N ARG A 148 6.12 7.31 4.72
CA ARG A 148 4.88 7.85 5.32
C ARG A 148 4.32 9.02 4.50
N ARG A 149 5.20 9.86 3.94
CA ARG A 149 4.85 10.93 3.00
C ARG A 149 4.03 10.41 1.81
N ALA A 150 4.41 9.27 1.22
CA ALA A 150 3.69 8.71 0.09
C ALA A 150 2.24 8.32 0.47
N PHE A 151 2.04 7.72 1.65
CA PHE A 151 0.70 7.42 2.16
C PHE A 151 -0.12 8.70 2.43
N LEU A 152 0.44 9.69 3.13
CA LEU A 152 -0.24 10.96 3.39
C LEU A 152 -0.58 11.72 2.09
N SER A 153 0.30 11.67 1.10
CA SER A 153 0.05 12.26 -0.22
C SER A 153 -1.03 11.55 -1.02
N LEU A 154 -1.33 10.29 -0.70
CA LEU A 154 -2.47 9.56 -1.28
C LEU A 154 -3.76 10.04 -0.64
N LEU A 155 -3.80 10.15 0.70
CA LEU A 155 -4.96 10.67 1.42
C LEU A 155 -5.31 12.11 1.00
N ALA A 156 -4.29 12.93 0.77
CA ALA A 156 -4.45 14.31 0.33
C ALA A 156 -4.73 14.47 -1.18
N ASP A 157 -4.80 13.37 -1.95
CA ASP A 157 -5.10 13.44 -3.38
C ASP A 157 -6.59 13.75 -3.58
N PRO A 158 -6.97 14.88 -4.21
CA PRO A 158 -8.38 15.19 -4.47
C PRO A 158 -9.06 14.12 -5.30
N ALA A 159 -8.29 13.39 -6.12
CA ALA A 159 -8.82 12.32 -6.93
C ALA A 159 -8.99 11.00 -6.13
N TYR A 160 -8.45 10.89 -4.91
CA TYR A 160 -8.66 9.77 -3.99
C TYR A 160 -9.97 9.92 -3.20
N ALA A 161 -10.29 11.14 -2.74
CA ALA A 161 -11.44 11.41 -1.87
C ALA A 161 -12.79 10.82 -2.38
N PRO A 162 -13.13 10.85 -3.69
CA PRO A 162 -14.38 10.27 -4.18
C PRO A 162 -14.48 8.74 -4.04
N TYR A 163 -13.35 8.04 -3.95
CA TYR A 163 -13.33 6.57 -3.84
C TYR A 163 -13.38 6.09 -2.40
N GLU A 164 -12.86 6.89 -1.47
CA GLU A 164 -12.71 6.48 -0.09
C GLU A 164 -14.00 5.99 0.59
N PRO A 165 -15.19 6.63 0.38
CA PRO A 165 -16.41 6.19 1.02
C PRO A 165 -16.75 4.73 0.75
N TYR A 166 -16.48 4.24 -0.47
CA TYR A 166 -16.77 2.87 -0.88
C TYR A 166 -16.05 1.83 0.00
N LYS A 167 -14.89 2.17 0.56
CA LYS A 167 -14.21 1.32 1.55
C LYS A 167 -14.99 1.31 2.88
N PHE A 168 -15.27 2.48 3.45
CA PHE A 168 -15.88 2.59 4.78
C PHE A 168 -17.36 2.22 4.84
N MET A 169 -18.08 2.31 3.72
CA MET A 169 -19.43 1.74 3.57
C MET A 169 -19.42 0.21 3.61
N ALA A 170 -18.34 -0.41 3.14
CA ALA A 170 -18.25 -1.84 2.90
C ALA A 170 -17.71 -2.62 4.10
N LEU A 171 -16.75 -2.07 4.83
CA LEU A 171 -15.99 -2.85 5.79
C LEU A 171 -15.55 -2.07 7.01
N GLU A 172 -15.36 -2.82 8.09
CA GLU A 172 -14.54 -2.43 9.22
C GLU A 172 -13.07 -2.77 8.92
N ILE A 173 -12.15 -1.92 9.39
CA ILE A 173 -10.72 -2.11 9.16
C ILE A 173 -9.89 -1.81 10.40
N ALA A 174 -9.01 -2.74 10.75
CA ALA A 174 -7.82 -2.45 11.53
C ALA A 174 -6.68 -2.10 10.55
N LEU A 175 -6.33 -0.81 10.49
CA LEU A 175 -5.23 -0.30 9.67
C LEU A 175 -3.98 -0.14 10.54
N VAL A 176 -3.00 -1.02 10.36
CA VAL A 176 -1.81 -1.07 11.22
C VAL A 176 -0.56 -0.70 10.41
N PRO A 177 0.16 0.37 10.79
CA PRO A 177 1.45 0.70 10.20
C PRO A 177 2.55 -0.22 10.73
N VAL A 178 3.34 -0.80 9.84
CA VAL A 178 4.42 -1.75 10.18
C VAL A 178 5.73 -1.33 9.54
N SER A 179 6.81 -1.34 10.32
CA SER A 179 8.19 -1.20 9.81
C SER A 179 8.71 -2.54 9.31
N ARG A 180 9.51 -2.52 8.23
CA ARG A 180 10.13 -3.75 7.71
C ARG A 180 11.36 -4.12 8.54
N GLU A 181 11.19 -5.08 9.43
CA GLU A 181 12.30 -5.77 10.10
C GLU A 181 12.78 -6.97 9.29
N LEU A 182 11.85 -7.75 8.73
CA LEU A 182 12.14 -8.91 7.89
C LEU A 182 11.24 -8.91 6.64
N MET A 183 11.83 -9.19 5.48
CA MET A 183 11.08 -9.41 4.24
C MET A 183 11.83 -10.41 3.37
N ILE A 184 11.25 -11.60 3.25
CA ILE A 184 11.79 -12.67 2.42
C ILE A 184 11.04 -12.62 1.08
N PRO A 185 11.73 -12.39 -0.06
CA PRO A 185 11.10 -12.50 -1.37
C PRO A 185 10.70 -13.96 -1.63
N ASP A 186 9.80 -14.20 -2.58
CA ASP A 186 9.46 -15.56 -2.98
C ASP A 186 10.74 -16.30 -3.44
N LEU A 187 11.05 -17.40 -2.76
CA LEU A 187 12.30 -18.15 -2.95
C LEU A 187 12.44 -18.69 -4.38
N ARG A 188 11.32 -18.89 -5.09
CA ARG A 188 11.36 -19.35 -6.50
C ARG A 188 12.03 -18.30 -7.39
N TRP A 189 11.78 -17.01 -7.15
CA TRP A 189 12.46 -15.94 -7.89
C TRP A 189 13.94 -15.84 -7.55
N VAL A 190 14.31 -16.05 -6.27
CA VAL A 190 15.70 -16.04 -5.83
C VAL A 190 16.48 -17.19 -6.49
N VAL A 191 15.99 -18.41 -6.32
CA VAL A 191 16.64 -19.61 -6.88
C VAL A 191 16.65 -19.55 -8.41
N GLY A 192 15.51 -19.22 -9.03
CA GLY A 192 15.42 -19.10 -10.49
C GLY A 192 16.37 -18.04 -11.05
N GLY A 193 16.49 -16.88 -10.39
CA GLY A 193 17.42 -15.82 -10.77
C GLY A 193 18.88 -16.26 -10.69
N ILE A 194 19.26 -16.96 -9.62
CA ILE A 194 20.62 -17.52 -9.47
C ILE A 194 20.92 -18.51 -10.59
N LEU A 195 20.01 -19.46 -10.85
CA LEU A 195 20.19 -20.46 -11.90
C LEU A 195 20.31 -19.83 -13.30
N LEU A 196 19.50 -18.80 -13.58
CA LEU A 196 19.56 -18.07 -14.84
C LEU A 196 20.91 -17.35 -15.01
N LEU A 197 21.39 -16.66 -13.97
CA LEU A 197 22.69 -15.99 -14.00
C LEU A 197 23.84 -16.99 -14.23
N LEU A 198 23.79 -18.14 -13.58
CA LEU A 198 24.77 -19.21 -13.79
C LEU A 198 24.75 -19.73 -15.23
N PHE A 199 23.57 -20.01 -15.79
CA PHE A 199 23.42 -20.44 -17.18
C PHE A 199 24.01 -19.42 -18.16
N LEU A 200 23.66 -18.14 -17.99
CA LEU A 200 24.16 -17.05 -18.84
C LEU A 200 25.68 -16.88 -18.72
N ALA A 201 26.23 -16.96 -17.51
CA ALA A 201 27.67 -16.84 -17.28
C ALA A 201 28.45 -17.98 -17.95
N VAL A 202 28.00 -19.23 -17.82
CA VAL A 202 28.63 -20.38 -18.49
C VAL A 202 28.54 -20.24 -20.01
N GLY A 203 27.37 -19.85 -20.53
CA GLY A 203 27.18 -19.60 -21.96
C GLY A 203 28.11 -18.51 -22.50
N TRP A 204 28.26 -17.40 -21.76
CA TRP A 204 29.17 -16.31 -22.12
C TRP A 204 30.62 -16.77 -22.17
N ILE A 205 31.10 -17.48 -21.14
CA ILE A 205 32.47 -17.99 -21.09
C ILE A 205 32.73 -18.88 -22.31
N ARG A 206 31.82 -19.81 -22.63
CA ARG A 206 31.95 -20.71 -23.78
C ARG A 206 31.86 -20.04 -25.15
N ALA A 207 31.38 -18.80 -25.23
CA ALA A 207 31.31 -18.06 -26.48
C ALA A 207 32.56 -17.19 -26.70
N VAL A 208 33.28 -16.85 -25.64
CA VAL A 208 34.51 -16.04 -25.66
C VAL A 208 35.76 -16.91 -25.78
N TRP A 209 35.68 -18.18 -25.36
CA TRP A 209 36.71 -19.21 -25.49
C TRP A 209 36.30 -20.27 -26.50
#